data_AF-K6WTR3-F1
#
_entry.id   AF-K6WTR3-F1
#
_cell.length_a   1.000
_cell.length_b   1.000
_cell.length_c   1.000
_cell.angle_alpha   90.00
_cell.angle_beta   90.00
_cell.angle_gamma   90.00
#
_symmetry.space_group_name_H-M   'P 1'
#
loop_
_entity.id
_entity.type
_entity.pdbx_description
1 polymer ?
#
loop_
_entity_poly.entity_id
_entity_poly.type
_entity_poly.pdbx_seq_one_letter_code
_entity_poly.pdbx_strand_id
1 'polypeptide(L)'
;MTVRIGMIGPGGMGRAHIDRIHTVIAGGRVTGVSDVVTENAAKVAESIGGRVYETSTALIGDPNIDAVMICSYGPAHKDDVIAAVKAGKPVFCEKPLTPTSGEALEIMEVEQAGGRKLVTVGFMRRFDESYRQMKAILDSGEIGETLIVHNRHRNPTVPAHYTWDMAINDTGIHEVDTMRWLLGEEIVAVRVDKPKKTSHRFEHLQDPLILIMETQSGVWIDDEIFVNNQHSYDIQCEAVAETGTIRLSDQHKIERTGTLGRHNALTMDHNQRFGGAFVTEVQEWIDAVARGEHTGSTSWDGYAAACVCDAGVKALTEDGVVPVRMIDKPQFYA
;
A
#
# COMPACT_ATOMS: atom_id res chain seq x y z
N MET A 1 -7.94 25.96 -6.36
CA MET A 1 -7.05 25.80 -7.53
C MET A 1 -7.07 24.33 -7.91
N THR A 2 -7.10 23.97 -9.19
CA THR A 2 -7.04 22.55 -9.60
C THR A 2 -5.58 22.11 -9.68
N VAL A 3 -5.19 21.08 -8.93
CA VAL A 3 -3.86 20.48 -8.95
C VAL A 3 -3.65 19.75 -10.29
N ARG A 4 -2.65 20.16 -11.06
CA ARG A 4 -2.29 19.54 -12.34
C ARG A 4 -1.32 18.39 -12.09
N ILE A 5 -1.81 17.18 -12.27
CA ILE A 5 -1.07 15.95 -11.94
C ILE A 5 -0.40 15.40 -13.19
N GLY A 6 0.86 15.01 -13.06
CA GLY A 6 1.58 14.21 -14.03
C GLY A 6 1.55 12.74 -13.64
N MET A 7 1.03 11.87 -14.50
CA MET A 7 0.96 10.42 -14.28
C MET A 7 2.15 9.72 -14.93
N ILE A 8 2.89 8.94 -14.15
CA ILE A 8 4.04 8.14 -14.63
C ILE A 8 3.69 6.66 -14.47
N GLY A 9 3.68 5.93 -15.60
CA GLY A 9 3.33 4.50 -15.65
C GLY A 9 1.82 4.23 -15.48
N PRO A 10 0.94 4.70 -16.40
CA PRO A 10 -0.49 4.38 -16.37
C PRO A 10 -0.82 2.93 -16.78
N GLY A 11 -0.36 1.96 -15.98
CA GLY A 11 -0.80 0.57 -16.01
C GLY A 11 -2.22 0.40 -15.44
N GLY A 12 -2.54 -0.79 -14.92
CA GLY A 12 -3.86 -1.05 -14.32
C GLY A 12 -4.23 -0.08 -13.20
N MET A 13 -3.32 0.10 -12.24
CA MET A 13 -3.52 1.02 -11.10
C MET A 13 -3.52 2.49 -11.54
N GLY A 14 -2.55 2.91 -12.37
CA GLY A 14 -2.50 4.31 -12.85
C GLY A 14 -3.76 4.71 -13.64
N ARG A 15 -4.33 3.80 -14.43
CA ARG A 15 -5.63 4.03 -15.10
C ARG A 15 -6.79 4.12 -14.12
N ALA A 16 -6.81 3.27 -13.09
CA ALA A 16 -7.84 3.31 -12.05
C ALA A 16 -7.77 4.63 -11.25
N HIS A 17 -6.57 5.13 -10.97
CA HIS A 17 -6.38 6.46 -10.36
C HIS A 17 -6.80 7.60 -11.28
N ILE A 18 -6.45 7.55 -12.57
CA ILE A 18 -6.96 8.52 -13.56
C ILE A 18 -8.48 8.56 -13.55
N ASP A 19 -9.14 7.39 -13.63
CA ASP A 19 -10.59 7.29 -13.63
C ASP A 19 -11.19 7.94 -12.37
N ARG A 20 -10.68 7.60 -11.18
CA ARG A 20 -11.13 8.20 -9.91
C ARG A 20 -10.92 9.72 -9.87
N ILE A 21 -9.74 10.20 -10.30
CA ILE A 21 -9.40 11.63 -10.36
C ILE A 21 -10.36 12.39 -11.27
N HIS A 22 -10.79 11.80 -12.38
CA HIS A 22 -11.61 12.48 -13.38
C HIS A 22 -13.12 12.32 -13.15
N THR A 23 -13.55 11.32 -12.38
CA THR A 23 -14.98 10.98 -12.23
C THR A 23 -15.54 11.17 -10.81
N VAL A 24 -14.73 11.03 -9.77
CA VAL A 24 -15.19 11.03 -8.37
C VAL A 24 -14.52 12.12 -7.54
N ILE A 25 -13.21 12.30 -7.69
CA ILE A 25 -12.38 13.16 -6.84
C ILE A 25 -12.43 14.61 -7.32
N ALA A 26 -12.44 15.55 -6.38
CA ALA A 26 -12.45 16.97 -6.65
C ALA A 26 -11.05 17.59 -6.54
N GLY A 27 -10.83 18.70 -7.26
CA GLY A 27 -9.65 19.53 -7.07
C GLY A 27 -8.37 19.06 -7.76
N GLY A 28 -8.36 17.91 -8.45
CA GLY A 28 -7.22 17.43 -9.23
C GLY A 28 -7.58 17.15 -10.69
N ARG A 29 -6.57 17.19 -11.56
CA ARG A 29 -6.69 16.75 -12.96
C ARG A 29 -5.38 16.20 -13.46
N VAL A 30 -5.40 15.01 -14.04
CA VAL A 30 -4.24 14.48 -14.78
C VAL A 30 -4.11 15.23 -16.11
N THR A 31 -2.98 15.90 -16.30
CA THR A 31 -2.70 16.77 -17.47
C THR A 31 -1.47 16.35 -18.25
N GLY A 32 -0.63 15.49 -17.67
CA GLY A 32 0.54 14.91 -18.32
C GLY A 32 0.64 13.42 -18.07
N VAL A 33 1.13 12.68 -19.07
CA VAL A 33 1.31 11.23 -18.99
C VAL A 33 2.66 10.84 -19.56
N SER A 34 3.39 9.98 -18.86
CA SER A 34 4.58 9.29 -19.37
C SER A 34 4.51 7.80 -19.06
N ASP A 35 5.00 6.98 -19.98
CA ASP A 35 5.10 5.54 -19.86
C ASP A 35 6.29 5.06 -20.71
N VAL A 36 6.98 4.01 -20.24
CA VAL A 36 8.04 3.35 -21.03
C VAL A 36 7.49 2.75 -22.33
N VAL A 37 6.20 2.37 -22.34
CA VAL A 37 5.45 1.99 -23.52
C VAL A 37 4.76 3.24 -24.08
N THR A 38 5.42 3.92 -25.02
CA THR A 38 4.95 5.20 -25.58
C THR A 38 3.53 5.15 -26.15
N GLU A 39 3.13 4.04 -26.77
CA GLU A 39 1.74 3.83 -27.22
C GLU A 39 0.73 3.86 -26.06
N ASN A 40 1.11 3.32 -24.88
CA ASN A 40 0.24 3.35 -23.71
C ASN A 40 0.04 4.79 -23.23
N ALA A 41 1.13 5.55 -23.12
CA ALA A 41 1.07 6.96 -22.75
C ALA A 41 0.20 7.77 -23.73
N ALA A 42 0.34 7.54 -25.04
CA ALA A 42 -0.45 8.20 -26.07
C ALA A 42 -1.96 7.92 -25.94
N LYS A 43 -2.34 6.65 -25.82
CA LYS A 43 -3.74 6.23 -25.66
C LYS A 43 -4.37 6.83 -24.40
N VAL A 44 -3.63 6.79 -23.29
CA VAL A 44 -4.12 7.33 -22.01
C VAL A 44 -4.23 8.86 -22.08
N ALA A 45 -3.21 9.57 -22.57
CA ALA A 45 -3.24 11.01 -22.73
C ALA A 45 -4.38 11.49 -23.64
N GLU A 46 -4.62 10.80 -24.76
CA GLU A 46 -5.73 11.10 -25.67
C GLU A 46 -7.08 11.00 -24.94
N SER A 47 -7.30 9.93 -24.17
CA SER A 47 -8.56 9.68 -23.45
C SER A 47 -8.91 10.77 -22.43
N ILE A 48 -7.91 11.46 -21.89
CA ILE A 48 -8.07 12.51 -20.86
C ILE A 48 -7.85 13.93 -21.38
N GLY A 49 -7.48 14.10 -22.65
CA GLY A 49 -7.05 15.38 -23.23
C GLY A 49 -5.76 15.92 -22.61
N GLY A 50 -4.84 15.03 -22.22
CA GLY A 50 -3.55 15.36 -21.60
C GLY A 50 -2.40 15.39 -22.59
N ARG A 51 -1.23 15.82 -22.12
CA ARG A 51 0.02 15.85 -22.90
C ARG A 51 0.81 14.55 -22.69
N VAL A 52 1.31 13.98 -23.78
CA VAL A 52 2.28 12.87 -23.75
C VAL A 52 3.67 13.45 -23.51
N TYR A 53 4.43 12.83 -22.62
CA TYR A 53 5.84 13.11 -22.38
C TYR A 53 6.67 11.87 -22.69
N GLU A 54 7.75 12.07 -23.45
CA GLU A 54 8.65 10.98 -23.86
C GLU A 54 9.34 10.30 -22.67
N THR A 55 9.59 11.06 -21.59
CA THR A 55 10.22 10.55 -20.37
C THR A 55 9.53 11.09 -19.12
N SER A 56 9.64 10.34 -18.02
CA SER A 56 9.18 10.78 -16.70
C SER A 56 9.90 12.05 -16.26
N THR A 57 11.21 12.17 -16.51
CA THR A 57 11.99 13.38 -16.22
C THR A 57 11.47 14.61 -16.95
N ALA A 58 11.07 14.50 -18.22
CA ALA A 58 10.48 15.62 -18.97
C ALA A 58 9.13 16.07 -18.37
N LEU A 59 8.30 15.11 -17.94
CA LEU A 59 7.04 15.37 -17.25
C LEU A 59 7.28 16.04 -15.88
N ILE A 60 8.23 15.51 -15.10
CA ILE A 60 8.63 16.05 -13.79
C ILE A 60 9.18 17.48 -13.95
N GLY A 61 9.91 17.78 -15.03
CA GLY A 61 10.48 19.11 -15.28
C GLY A 61 9.48 20.16 -15.77
N ASP A 62 8.26 19.79 -16.19
CA ASP A 62 7.32 20.75 -16.79
C ASP A 62 6.72 21.67 -15.70
N PRO A 63 6.84 23.01 -15.79
CA PRO A 63 6.25 23.95 -14.83
C PRO A 63 4.71 23.93 -14.83
N ASN A 64 4.08 23.24 -15.79
CA ASN A 64 2.64 23.03 -15.83
C ASN A 64 2.14 21.81 -15.06
N ILE A 65 3.04 21.05 -14.43
CA ILE A 65 2.71 19.93 -13.55
C ILE A 65 2.99 20.35 -12.11
N ASP A 66 1.96 20.34 -11.26
CA ASP A 66 2.03 20.76 -9.86
C ASP A 66 2.50 19.61 -8.94
N ALA A 67 2.09 18.38 -9.26
CA ALA A 67 2.45 17.17 -8.51
C ALA A 67 2.53 15.94 -9.44
N VAL A 68 3.18 14.88 -9.00
CA VAL A 68 3.33 13.65 -9.77
C VAL A 68 2.75 12.44 -9.04
N MET A 69 2.16 11.53 -9.81
CA MET A 69 1.67 10.24 -9.34
C MET A 69 2.44 9.14 -10.08
N ILE A 70 3.17 8.32 -9.34
CA ILE A 70 4.04 7.27 -9.85
C ILE A 70 3.35 5.93 -9.61
N CYS A 71 2.95 5.30 -10.71
CA CYS A 71 2.25 4.02 -10.77
C CYS A 71 2.96 3.02 -11.70
N SER A 72 4.24 3.27 -11.97
CA SER A 72 5.09 2.43 -12.82
C SER A 72 5.41 1.09 -12.13
N TYR A 73 6.27 0.28 -12.75
CA TYR A 73 6.71 -0.96 -12.13
C TYR A 73 7.58 -0.64 -10.91
N GLY A 74 7.34 -1.30 -9.76
CA GLY A 74 7.94 -0.97 -8.46
C GLY A 74 9.46 -0.67 -8.48
N PRO A 75 10.31 -1.48 -9.13
CA PRO A 75 11.75 -1.19 -9.27
C PRO A 75 12.10 0.13 -9.96
N ALA A 76 11.19 0.72 -10.72
CA ALA A 76 11.39 2.01 -11.38
C ALA A 76 10.99 3.22 -10.51
N HIS A 77 10.35 3.02 -9.36
CA HIS A 77 9.84 4.11 -8.52
C HIS A 77 10.96 5.04 -8.03
N LYS A 78 12.09 4.47 -7.59
CA LYS A 78 13.18 5.20 -6.93
C LYS A 78 13.64 6.43 -7.70
N ASP A 79 13.98 6.25 -8.98
CA ASP A 79 14.56 7.32 -9.80
C ASP A 79 13.55 8.44 -10.05
N ASP A 80 12.29 8.09 -10.29
CA ASP A 80 11.20 9.04 -10.50
C ASP A 80 10.85 9.81 -9.20
N VAL A 81 10.83 9.13 -8.05
CA VAL A 81 10.62 9.76 -6.74
C VAL A 81 11.76 10.75 -6.45
N ILE A 82 13.02 10.34 -6.60
CA ILE A 82 14.19 11.21 -6.37
C ILE A 82 14.15 12.42 -7.30
N ALA A 83 13.84 12.22 -8.58
CA ALA A 83 13.74 13.31 -9.55
C ALA A 83 12.64 14.31 -9.19
N ALA A 84 11.47 13.83 -8.75
CA ALA A 84 10.35 14.69 -8.37
C ALA A 84 10.61 15.46 -7.07
N VAL A 85 11.21 14.83 -6.06
CA VAL A 85 11.64 15.48 -4.82
C VAL A 85 12.66 16.57 -5.11
N LYS A 86 13.67 16.31 -5.96
CA LYS A 86 14.66 17.32 -6.40
C LYS A 86 14.03 18.47 -7.18
N ALA A 87 12.95 18.21 -7.91
CA ALA A 87 12.16 19.24 -8.58
C ALA A 87 11.21 20.00 -7.64
N GLY A 88 11.15 19.63 -6.35
CA GLY A 88 10.29 20.26 -5.35
C GLY A 88 8.80 19.93 -5.50
N LYS A 89 8.47 18.86 -6.25
CA LYS A 89 7.08 18.46 -6.54
C LYS A 89 6.58 17.44 -5.53
N PRO A 90 5.35 17.60 -5.00
CA PRO A 90 4.70 16.53 -4.26
C PRO A 90 4.55 15.26 -5.11
N VAL A 91 4.71 14.12 -4.46
CA VAL A 91 4.74 12.79 -5.05
C VAL A 91 3.71 11.91 -4.35
N PHE A 92 2.83 11.29 -5.12
CA PHE A 92 2.12 10.08 -4.69
C PHE A 92 2.80 8.89 -5.36
N CYS A 93 3.42 8.02 -4.58
CA CYS A 93 4.08 6.82 -5.07
C CYS A 93 3.24 5.61 -4.70
N GLU A 94 2.78 4.84 -5.68
CA GLU A 94 2.20 3.53 -5.40
C GLU A 94 3.18 2.63 -4.64
N LYS A 95 2.64 1.67 -3.91
CA LYS A 95 3.45 0.70 -3.18
C LYS A 95 4.11 -0.29 -4.16
N PRO A 96 5.29 -0.83 -3.81
CA PRO A 96 6.15 -0.41 -2.70
C PRO A 96 6.85 0.93 -3.03
N LEU A 97 7.31 1.66 -2.01
CA LEU A 97 8.16 2.85 -2.25
C LEU A 97 9.39 2.46 -3.08
N THR A 98 10.07 1.37 -2.67
CA THR A 98 11.14 0.71 -3.40
C THR A 98 11.15 -0.79 -3.11
N PRO A 99 11.72 -1.64 -3.98
CA PRO A 99 11.88 -3.07 -3.71
C PRO A 99 12.75 -3.42 -2.51
N THR A 100 13.71 -2.56 -2.13
CA THR A 100 14.64 -2.81 -1.02
C THR A 100 14.68 -1.64 -0.05
N SER A 101 14.96 -1.91 1.23
CA SER A 101 15.10 -0.86 2.24
C SER A 101 16.27 0.10 1.99
N GLY A 102 17.36 -0.39 1.36
CA GLY A 102 18.51 0.46 1.01
C GLY A 102 18.14 1.55 0.01
N GLU A 103 17.30 1.25 -0.97
CA GLU A 103 16.82 2.24 -1.94
C GLU A 103 15.82 3.23 -1.31
N ALA A 104 14.97 2.77 -0.39
CA ALA A 104 14.07 3.66 0.35
C ALA A 104 14.86 4.65 1.23
N LEU A 105 15.98 4.21 1.80
CA LEU A 105 16.88 5.06 2.56
C LEU A 105 17.46 6.19 1.68
N GLU A 106 17.88 5.89 0.45
CA GLU A 106 18.35 6.92 -0.49
C GLU A 106 17.27 7.97 -0.82
N ILE A 107 16.00 7.55 -0.96
CA ILE A 107 14.88 8.49 -1.13
C ILE A 107 14.74 9.38 0.10
N MET A 108 14.77 8.80 1.31
CA MET A 108 14.69 9.56 2.56
C MET A 108 15.83 10.56 2.71
N GLU A 109 17.06 10.21 2.31
CA GLU A 109 18.21 11.11 2.35
C GLU A 109 17.99 12.33 1.44
N VAL A 110 17.49 12.11 0.23
CA VAL A 110 17.18 13.18 -0.73
C VAL A 110 16.04 14.07 -0.22
N GLU A 111 14.98 13.48 0.32
CA GLU A 111 13.83 14.21 0.85
C GLU A 111 14.19 15.06 2.08
N GLN A 112 14.98 14.49 3.00
CA GLN A 112 15.51 15.21 4.15
C GLN A 112 16.42 16.37 3.73
N ALA A 113 17.30 16.16 2.75
CA ALA A 113 18.13 17.23 2.20
C ALA A 113 17.31 18.36 1.55
N GLY A 114 16.14 18.03 0.99
CA GLY A 114 15.17 18.99 0.43
C GLY A 114 14.37 19.75 1.50
N GLY A 115 14.36 19.30 2.76
CA GLY A 115 13.76 20.00 3.89
C GLY A 115 12.22 20.05 3.90
N ARG A 116 11.54 19.30 3.03
CA ARG A 116 10.06 19.20 3.02
C ARG A 116 9.62 17.78 2.74
N LYS A 117 8.62 17.30 3.49
CA LYS A 117 7.92 16.05 3.18
C LYS A 117 7.13 16.24 1.89
N LEU A 118 7.51 15.53 0.84
CA LEU A 118 6.88 15.58 -0.48
C LEU A 118 6.34 14.22 -0.92
N VAL A 119 6.81 13.13 -0.34
CA VAL A 119 6.45 11.78 -0.75
C VAL A 119 5.35 11.22 0.13
N THR A 120 4.26 10.84 -0.51
CA THR A 120 3.18 10.03 0.07
C THR A 120 3.21 8.65 -0.57
N VAL A 121 3.24 7.59 0.24
CA VAL A 121 3.19 6.20 -0.26
C VAL A 121 1.74 5.68 -0.27
N GLY A 122 1.36 4.95 -1.32
CA GLY A 122 0.01 4.43 -1.57
C GLY A 122 -0.41 3.28 -0.65
N PHE A 123 -0.33 3.47 0.66
CA PHE A 123 -0.82 2.52 1.65
C PHE A 123 -2.29 2.80 2.02
N MET A 124 -3.17 2.52 1.06
CA MET A 124 -4.59 2.85 1.09
C MET A 124 -5.36 2.33 2.31
N ARG A 125 -4.91 1.25 2.96
CA ARG A 125 -5.62 0.67 4.11
C ARG A 125 -5.75 1.62 5.29
N ARG A 126 -4.84 2.58 5.46
CA ARG A 126 -4.94 3.65 6.48
C ARG A 126 -6.14 4.59 6.24
N PHE A 127 -6.72 4.54 5.05
CA PHE A 127 -7.85 5.34 4.60
C PHE A 127 -9.15 4.54 4.49
N ASP A 128 -9.12 3.24 4.78
CA ASP A 128 -10.33 2.44 4.93
C ASP A 128 -11.06 2.83 6.21
N GLU A 129 -12.36 3.08 6.10
CA GLU A 129 -13.18 3.59 7.21
C GLU A 129 -13.15 2.64 8.41
N SER A 130 -13.24 1.33 8.18
CA SER A 130 -13.24 0.34 9.25
C SER A 130 -11.89 0.26 9.97
N TYR A 131 -10.77 0.36 9.23
CA TYR A 131 -9.45 0.45 9.86
C TYR A 131 -9.27 1.76 10.66
N ARG A 132 -9.77 2.91 10.17
CA ARG A 132 -9.75 4.17 10.92
C ARG A 132 -10.58 4.11 12.21
N GLN A 133 -11.75 3.48 12.17
CA GLN A 133 -12.58 3.24 13.35
C GLN A 133 -11.87 2.31 14.35
N MET A 134 -11.29 1.21 13.85
CA MET A 134 -10.50 0.29 14.69
C MET A 134 -9.33 1.02 15.36
N LYS A 135 -8.57 1.82 14.61
CA LYS A 135 -7.49 2.61 15.16
C LYS A 135 -7.97 3.57 16.26
N ALA A 136 -9.06 4.30 16.02
CA ALA A 136 -9.59 5.24 17.01
C ALA A 136 -9.97 4.55 18.33
N ILE A 137 -10.51 3.33 18.27
CA ILE A 137 -10.83 2.53 19.46
C ILE A 137 -9.57 2.07 20.18
N LEU A 138 -8.58 1.55 19.46
CA LEU A 138 -7.30 1.13 20.05
C LEU A 138 -6.56 2.32 20.68
N ASP A 139 -6.45 3.44 19.97
CA ASP A 139 -5.79 4.66 20.45
C ASP A 139 -6.51 5.27 21.68
N SER A 140 -7.81 5.00 21.86
CA SER A 140 -8.57 5.49 23.02
C SER A 140 -8.25 4.75 24.32
N GLY A 141 -7.67 3.55 24.23
CA GLY A 141 -7.40 2.68 25.37
C GLY A 141 -8.64 2.07 26.04
N GLU A 142 -9.84 2.21 25.46
CA GLU A 142 -11.09 1.76 26.12
C GLU A 142 -11.18 0.24 26.34
N ILE A 143 -10.42 -0.55 25.57
CA ILE A 143 -10.31 -2.02 25.72
C ILE A 143 -8.95 -2.48 26.30
N GLY A 144 -8.12 -1.54 26.78
CA GLY A 144 -6.77 -1.80 27.30
C GLY A 144 -5.71 -1.95 26.21
N GLU A 145 -4.51 -2.40 26.59
CA GLU A 145 -3.39 -2.58 25.67
C GLU A 145 -3.65 -3.72 24.67
N THR A 146 -3.20 -3.56 23.43
CA THR A 146 -3.27 -4.64 22.43
C THR A 146 -2.19 -5.67 22.71
N LEU A 147 -2.53 -6.96 22.64
CA LEU A 147 -1.61 -8.07 22.95
C LEU A 147 -1.32 -8.91 21.72
N ILE A 148 -2.35 -9.16 20.90
CA ILE A 148 -2.28 -10.02 19.72
C ILE A 148 -3.09 -9.41 18.58
N VAL A 149 -2.61 -9.54 17.34
CA VAL A 149 -3.41 -9.23 16.14
C VAL A 149 -3.43 -10.40 15.17
N HIS A 150 -4.61 -10.79 14.72
CA HIS A 150 -4.86 -11.85 13.75
C HIS A 150 -5.28 -11.24 12.41
N ASN A 151 -4.48 -11.41 11.36
CA ASN A 151 -4.75 -10.93 10.01
C ASN A 151 -4.96 -12.09 9.04
N ARG A 152 -5.83 -11.88 8.04
CA ARG A 152 -6.03 -12.79 6.92
C ARG A 152 -6.03 -11.98 5.63
N HIS A 153 -5.10 -12.26 4.73
CA HIS A 153 -5.05 -11.72 3.38
C HIS A 153 -5.25 -12.82 2.37
N ARG A 154 -6.46 -12.90 1.80
CA ARG A 154 -6.80 -13.95 0.83
C ARG A 154 -7.17 -13.39 -0.53
N ASN A 155 -6.64 -14.02 -1.57
CA ASN A 155 -6.97 -13.71 -2.96
C ASN A 155 -7.57 -14.94 -3.66
N PRO A 156 -8.48 -14.76 -4.63
CA PRO A 156 -9.02 -15.88 -5.41
C PRO A 156 -7.93 -16.62 -6.19
N THR A 157 -7.04 -15.86 -6.85
CA THR A 157 -5.94 -16.36 -7.69
C THR A 157 -4.92 -15.24 -7.90
N VAL A 158 -3.74 -15.61 -8.36
CA VAL A 158 -2.65 -14.70 -8.77
C VAL A 158 -2.23 -14.99 -10.21
N PRO A 159 -1.59 -14.04 -10.93
CA PRO A 159 -1.08 -14.32 -12.26
C PRO A 159 0.15 -15.25 -12.20
N ALA A 160 0.48 -15.92 -13.33
CA ALA A 160 1.58 -16.89 -13.39
C ALA A 160 2.97 -16.30 -13.08
N HIS A 161 3.15 -14.99 -13.28
CA HIS A 161 4.40 -14.30 -12.94
C HIS A 161 4.51 -13.95 -11.44
N TYR A 162 3.48 -14.24 -10.64
CA TYR A 162 3.53 -14.04 -9.19
C TYR A 162 4.48 -15.05 -8.56
N THR A 163 5.53 -14.55 -7.89
CA THR A 163 6.57 -15.36 -7.27
C THR A 163 6.41 -15.46 -5.76
N TRP A 164 7.16 -16.37 -5.15
CA TRP A 164 7.14 -16.64 -3.71
C TRP A 164 7.46 -15.42 -2.85
N ASP A 165 8.39 -14.54 -3.26
CA ASP A 165 8.74 -13.30 -2.55
C ASP A 165 7.64 -12.23 -2.64
N MET A 166 6.85 -12.23 -3.72
CA MET A 166 5.70 -11.33 -3.87
C MET A 166 4.61 -11.59 -2.82
N ALA A 167 4.54 -12.78 -2.22
CA ALA A 167 3.69 -13.04 -1.06
C ALA A 167 3.97 -12.05 0.09
N ILE A 168 5.23 -11.68 0.29
CA ILE A 168 5.63 -10.68 1.28
C ILE A 168 5.61 -9.28 0.65
N ASN A 169 6.29 -9.09 -0.48
CA ASN A 169 6.55 -7.75 -1.05
C ASN A 169 5.33 -7.10 -1.70
N ASP A 170 4.40 -7.88 -2.25
CA ASP A 170 3.22 -7.35 -2.96
C ASP A 170 1.91 -7.53 -2.19
N THR A 171 1.83 -8.55 -1.34
CA THR A 171 0.61 -8.90 -0.59
C THR A 171 0.74 -8.53 0.89
N GLY A 172 1.64 -9.19 1.64
CA GLY A 172 1.82 -8.97 3.08
C GLY A 172 2.31 -7.57 3.45
N ILE A 173 2.93 -6.82 2.53
CA ILE A 173 3.35 -5.42 2.74
C ILE A 173 2.19 -4.53 3.22
N HIS A 174 0.96 -4.83 2.81
CA HIS A 174 -0.21 -4.08 3.24
C HIS A 174 -0.48 -4.29 4.74
N GLU A 175 -0.43 -5.53 5.23
CA GLU A 175 -0.51 -5.84 6.66
C GLU A 175 0.67 -5.26 7.42
N VAL A 176 1.90 -5.38 6.91
CA VAL A 176 3.10 -4.77 7.51
C VAL A 176 2.90 -3.28 7.77
N ASP A 177 2.49 -2.52 6.75
CA ASP A 177 2.25 -1.09 6.90
C ASP A 177 1.08 -0.77 7.84
N THR A 178 -0.02 -1.52 7.69
CA THR A 178 -1.25 -1.30 8.46
C THR A 178 -1.02 -1.57 9.94
N MET A 179 -0.31 -2.64 10.29
CA MET A 179 -0.06 -3.02 11.69
C MET A 179 0.84 -2.02 12.40
N ARG A 180 1.90 -1.53 11.73
CA ARG A 180 2.74 -0.44 12.26
C ARG A 180 1.91 0.80 12.60
N TRP A 181 1.04 1.20 11.68
CA TRP A 181 0.19 2.38 11.85
C TRP A 181 -0.92 2.17 12.89
N LEU A 182 -1.53 0.99 12.90
CA LEU A 182 -2.62 0.64 13.78
C LEU A 182 -2.15 0.60 15.24
N LEU A 183 -1.01 -0.06 15.49
CA LEU A 183 -0.42 -0.22 16.82
C LEU A 183 0.43 0.98 17.26
N GLY A 184 0.84 1.84 16.32
CA GLY A 184 1.65 3.02 16.63
C GLY A 184 3.10 2.71 17.00
N GLU A 185 3.60 1.52 16.65
CA GLU A 185 4.96 1.06 16.96
C GLU A 185 5.55 0.22 15.82
N GLU A 186 6.86 -0.04 15.89
CA GLU A 186 7.60 -0.74 14.83
C GLU A 186 7.64 -2.26 15.04
N ILE A 187 7.74 -3.00 13.93
CA ILE A 187 7.97 -4.45 13.93
C ILE A 187 9.48 -4.71 14.03
N VAL A 188 9.90 -5.52 15.01
CA VAL A 188 11.31 -5.78 15.31
C VAL A 188 11.78 -7.17 14.93
N ALA A 189 10.86 -8.10 14.68
CA ALA A 189 11.21 -9.46 14.29
C ALA A 189 10.09 -10.09 13.46
N VAL A 190 10.48 -10.98 12.55
CA VAL A 190 9.54 -11.74 11.71
C VAL A 190 9.94 -13.21 11.58
N ARG A 191 8.97 -14.07 11.32
CA ARG A 191 9.15 -15.48 10.94
C ARG A 191 8.12 -15.83 9.87
N VAL A 192 8.46 -16.72 8.95
CA VAL A 192 7.47 -17.24 7.98
C VAL A 192 7.29 -18.74 8.14
N ASP A 193 6.10 -19.14 8.58
CA ASP A 193 5.70 -20.54 8.64
C ASP A 193 5.06 -20.96 7.30
N LYS A 194 5.32 -22.21 6.90
CA LYS A 194 4.91 -22.75 5.58
C LYS A 194 3.96 -23.94 5.76
N PRO A 195 2.64 -23.69 5.78
CA PRO A 195 1.64 -24.76 5.83
C PRO A 195 1.67 -25.71 4.62
N LYS A 196 0.80 -26.73 4.67
CA LYS A 196 0.55 -27.62 3.54
C LYS A 196 0.14 -26.81 2.31
N LYS A 197 0.86 -27.01 1.21
CA LYS A 197 0.61 -26.30 -0.04
C LYS A 197 -0.77 -26.64 -0.63
N THR A 198 -1.53 -25.63 -1.06
CA THR A 198 -2.78 -25.83 -1.82
C THR A 198 -2.50 -26.50 -3.17
N SER A 199 -3.44 -27.26 -3.72
CA SER A 199 -3.35 -27.80 -5.08
C SER A 199 -3.63 -26.77 -6.17
N HIS A 200 -4.15 -25.58 -5.82
CA HIS A 200 -4.56 -24.54 -6.79
C HIS A 200 -3.46 -23.54 -7.16
N ARG A 201 -2.31 -23.59 -6.49
CA ARG A 201 -1.17 -22.71 -6.74
C ARG A 201 -0.38 -23.13 -7.99
N PHE A 202 0.44 -22.23 -8.51
CA PHE A 202 1.50 -22.59 -9.45
C PHE A 202 2.61 -23.41 -8.80
N GLU A 203 3.30 -24.25 -9.58
CA GLU A 203 4.31 -25.18 -9.08
C GLU A 203 5.44 -24.47 -8.31
N HIS A 204 5.86 -23.30 -8.80
CA HIS A 204 6.93 -22.48 -8.23
C HIS A 204 6.54 -21.73 -6.95
N LEU A 205 5.27 -21.77 -6.55
CA LEU A 205 4.75 -21.00 -5.41
C LEU A 205 4.62 -21.88 -4.16
N GLN A 206 4.96 -21.32 -3.00
CA GLN A 206 4.55 -21.82 -1.68
C GLN A 206 3.34 -21.02 -1.24
N ASP A 207 2.18 -21.68 -1.08
CA ASP A 207 0.91 -21.03 -0.74
C ASP A 207 -0.01 -22.05 -0.03
N PRO A 208 -0.61 -21.72 1.12
CA PRO A 208 -0.49 -20.45 1.86
C PRO A 208 0.84 -20.30 2.62
N LEU A 209 1.03 -19.11 3.20
CA LEU A 209 2.07 -18.75 4.16
C LEU A 209 1.43 -18.18 5.43
N ILE A 210 2.12 -18.28 6.57
CA ILE A 210 1.80 -17.51 7.77
C ILE A 210 3.01 -16.62 8.09
N LEU A 211 2.85 -15.31 7.93
CA LEU A 211 3.84 -14.33 8.35
C LEU A 211 3.58 -13.98 9.82
N ILE A 212 4.56 -14.26 10.68
CA ILE A 212 4.52 -13.92 12.09
C ILE A 212 5.40 -12.69 12.32
N MET A 213 4.91 -11.71 13.06
CA MET A 213 5.60 -10.46 13.36
C MET A 213 5.52 -10.18 14.87
N GLU A 214 6.57 -9.57 15.41
CA GLU A 214 6.64 -9.13 16.82
C GLU A 214 7.02 -7.64 16.84
N THR A 215 6.30 -6.86 17.66
CA THR A 215 6.53 -5.42 17.80
C THR A 215 7.53 -5.10 18.93
N GLN A 216 7.93 -3.82 19.06
CA GLN A 216 8.85 -3.36 20.09
C GLN A 216 8.37 -3.66 21.51
N SER A 217 7.06 -3.54 21.76
CA SER A 217 6.43 -3.82 23.04
C SER A 217 6.11 -5.31 23.26
N GLY A 218 6.27 -6.14 22.23
CA GLY A 218 6.00 -7.57 22.25
C GLY A 218 4.60 -7.98 21.79
N VAL A 219 3.85 -7.10 21.11
CA VAL A 219 2.60 -7.48 20.46
C VAL A 219 2.91 -8.54 19.40
N TRP A 220 2.17 -9.64 19.46
CA TRP A 220 2.32 -10.75 18.53
C TRP A 220 1.31 -10.67 17.40
N ILE A 221 1.75 -10.82 16.16
CA ILE A 221 0.89 -10.68 14.98
C ILE A 221 1.07 -11.90 14.09
N ASP A 222 -0.03 -12.52 13.66
CA ASP A 222 -0.03 -13.43 12.51
C ASP A 222 -0.78 -12.85 11.32
N ASP A 223 -0.25 -13.10 10.14
CA ASP A 223 -0.89 -12.83 8.87
C ASP A 223 -0.94 -14.10 8.01
N GLU A 224 -2.14 -14.65 7.83
CA GLU A 224 -2.38 -15.72 6.86
C GLU A 224 -2.44 -15.13 5.46
N ILE A 225 -1.43 -15.45 4.66
CA ILE A 225 -1.37 -15.04 3.27
C ILE A 225 -1.76 -16.25 2.42
N PHE A 226 -2.96 -16.21 1.84
CA PHE A 226 -3.50 -17.28 0.99
C PHE A 226 -4.00 -16.76 -0.35
N VAL A 227 -3.15 -16.82 -1.37
CA VAL A 227 -3.40 -16.10 -2.63
C VAL A 227 -4.06 -16.95 -3.73
N ASN A 228 -4.49 -18.18 -3.42
CA ASN A 228 -5.24 -19.05 -4.31
C ASN A 228 -6.44 -19.72 -3.62
N ASN A 229 -7.25 -18.97 -2.88
CA ASN A 229 -8.42 -19.51 -2.15
C ASN A 229 -9.61 -19.90 -3.06
N GLN A 230 -9.59 -19.49 -4.32
CA GLN A 230 -10.60 -19.73 -5.37
C GLN A 230 -11.96 -19.05 -5.21
N HIS A 231 -12.30 -18.43 -4.07
CA HIS A 231 -13.67 -18.01 -3.78
C HIS A 231 -13.87 -16.53 -3.47
N SER A 232 -12.84 -15.80 -3.03
CA SER A 232 -12.99 -14.37 -2.70
C SER A 232 -11.67 -13.64 -2.53
N TYR A 233 -11.72 -12.32 -2.70
CA TYR A 233 -10.77 -11.39 -2.12
C TYR A 233 -11.27 -11.04 -0.71
N ASP A 234 -10.54 -11.43 0.32
CA ASP A 234 -10.99 -11.40 1.72
C ASP A 234 -9.89 -10.90 2.65
N ILE A 235 -10.13 -9.73 3.27
CA ILE A 235 -9.25 -9.08 4.26
C ILE A 235 -9.88 -9.08 5.65
N GLN A 236 -9.28 -9.82 6.58
CA GLN A 236 -9.73 -9.85 7.97
C GLN A 236 -8.63 -9.33 8.89
N CYS A 237 -9.04 -8.67 9.98
CA CYS A 237 -8.16 -8.22 11.05
C CYS A 237 -8.94 -8.27 12.36
N GLU A 238 -8.39 -8.89 13.39
CA GLU A 238 -8.88 -8.91 14.77
C GLU A 238 -7.74 -8.55 15.72
N ALA A 239 -7.92 -7.52 16.54
CA ALA A 239 -7.03 -7.20 17.63
C ALA A 239 -7.61 -7.71 18.95
N VAL A 240 -6.78 -8.42 19.72
CA VAL A 240 -7.06 -8.92 21.06
C VAL A 240 -6.35 -7.99 22.05
N ALA A 241 -7.12 -7.30 22.87
CA ALA A 241 -6.65 -6.40 23.90
C ALA A 241 -6.92 -6.97 25.31
N GLU A 242 -6.38 -6.34 26.34
CA GLU A 242 -6.47 -6.82 27.74
C GLU A 242 -7.90 -7.08 28.22
N THR A 243 -8.86 -6.25 27.80
CA THR A 243 -10.25 -6.28 28.31
C THR A 243 -11.31 -6.41 27.21
N GLY A 244 -10.90 -6.62 25.96
CA GLY A 244 -11.83 -6.78 24.84
C GLY A 244 -11.15 -7.21 23.53
N THR A 245 -11.96 -7.44 22.51
CA THR A 245 -11.48 -7.65 21.13
C THR A 245 -12.21 -6.73 20.19
N ILE A 246 -11.54 -6.35 19.10
CA ILE A 246 -12.11 -5.59 18.00
C ILE A 246 -11.72 -6.26 16.68
N ARG A 247 -12.66 -6.34 15.74
CA ARG A 247 -12.41 -6.95 14.43
C ARG A 247 -13.12 -6.21 13.31
N LEU A 248 -12.56 -6.30 12.11
CA LEU A 248 -13.26 -5.86 10.90
C LEU A 248 -14.53 -6.70 10.72
N SER A 249 -15.61 -6.06 10.30
CA SER A 249 -16.85 -6.73 9.93
C SER A 249 -16.72 -7.47 8.59
N ASP A 250 -17.74 -8.27 8.25
CA ASP A 250 -17.84 -8.85 6.92
C ASP A 250 -17.84 -7.75 5.83
N GLN A 251 -17.21 -8.07 4.70
CA GLN A 251 -16.96 -7.12 3.61
C GLN A 251 -18.11 -7.02 2.60
N HIS A 252 -19.24 -7.66 2.86
CA HIS A 252 -20.39 -7.65 1.95
C HIS A 252 -21.27 -6.43 2.17
N LYS A 253 -21.81 -5.87 1.09
CA LYS A 253 -22.72 -4.70 1.16
C LYS A 253 -24.18 -5.08 1.40
N ILE A 254 -24.59 -6.26 0.96
CA ILE A 254 -25.97 -6.75 1.05
C ILE A 254 -26.01 -8.22 1.45
N GLU A 255 -27.08 -8.61 2.15
CA GLU A 255 -27.44 -9.99 2.45
C GLU A 255 -28.80 -10.30 1.79
N ARG A 256 -28.91 -11.45 1.12
CA ARG A 256 -30.14 -11.96 0.52
C ARG A 256 -30.63 -13.15 1.34
N THR A 257 -31.87 -13.09 1.80
CA THR A 257 -32.57 -14.23 2.41
C THR A 257 -33.55 -14.84 1.40
N GLY A 258 -33.54 -16.16 1.27
CA GLY A 258 -34.47 -16.92 0.43
C GLY A 258 -34.81 -18.28 1.01
N THR A 259 -35.55 -19.10 0.25
CA THR A 259 -35.96 -20.45 0.67
C THR A 259 -34.80 -21.41 0.92
N LEU A 260 -33.61 -21.11 0.39
CA LEU A 260 -32.39 -21.89 0.55
C LEU A 260 -31.45 -21.36 1.65
N GLY A 261 -31.84 -20.29 2.36
CA GLY A 261 -31.06 -19.69 3.43
C GLY A 261 -30.65 -18.25 3.16
N ARG A 262 -29.61 -17.81 3.88
CA ARG A 262 -29.01 -16.48 3.74
C ARG A 262 -27.73 -16.57 2.92
N HIS A 263 -27.56 -15.61 2.00
CA HIS A 263 -26.44 -15.55 1.08
C HIS A 263 -26.02 -14.10 0.87
N ASN A 264 -24.73 -13.85 0.77
CA ASN A 264 -24.17 -12.56 0.39
C ASN A 264 -23.11 -12.77 -0.70
N ALA A 265 -22.97 -11.80 -1.59
CA ALA A 265 -21.87 -11.81 -2.56
C ALA A 265 -20.57 -11.50 -1.83
N LEU A 266 -19.52 -12.25 -2.15
CA LEU A 266 -18.17 -11.98 -1.68
C LEU A 266 -17.47 -11.05 -2.67
N THR A 267 -16.59 -10.21 -2.14
CA THR A 267 -15.72 -9.37 -2.95
C THR A 267 -14.73 -10.24 -3.74
N MET A 268 -14.44 -9.87 -4.99
CA MET A 268 -13.57 -10.65 -5.86
C MET A 268 -12.22 -9.97 -6.17
N ASP A 269 -12.10 -8.67 -5.90
CA ASP A 269 -10.86 -7.93 -6.16
C ASP A 269 -10.66 -6.75 -5.18
N HIS A 270 -9.43 -6.27 -5.12
CA HIS A 270 -9.02 -5.18 -4.23
C HIS A 270 -9.69 -3.84 -4.57
N ASN A 271 -10.03 -3.56 -5.84
CA ASN A 271 -10.71 -2.32 -6.22
C ASN A 271 -12.14 -2.28 -5.68
N GLN A 272 -12.83 -3.41 -5.67
CA GLN A 272 -14.14 -3.54 -5.03
C GLN A 272 -14.05 -3.40 -3.51
N ARG A 273 -13.03 -4.02 -2.88
CA ARG A 273 -12.85 -3.99 -1.42
C ARG A 273 -12.43 -2.62 -0.89
N PHE A 274 -11.49 -1.97 -1.55
CA PHE A 274 -10.84 -0.74 -1.08
C PHE A 274 -11.17 0.49 -1.93
N GLY A 275 -12.18 0.42 -2.82
CA GLY A 275 -12.55 1.53 -3.69
C GLY A 275 -12.77 2.86 -2.97
N GLY A 276 -13.42 2.83 -1.80
CA GLY A 276 -13.58 4.02 -0.96
C GLY A 276 -12.27 4.53 -0.34
N ALA A 277 -11.38 3.61 0.03
CA ALA A 277 -10.07 3.95 0.58
C ALA A 277 -9.15 4.60 -0.48
N PHE A 278 -9.12 4.04 -1.71
CA PHE A 278 -8.41 4.64 -2.85
C PHE A 278 -8.92 6.04 -3.20
N VAL A 279 -10.23 6.27 -3.11
CA VAL A 279 -10.81 7.62 -3.31
C VAL A 279 -10.37 8.56 -2.19
N THR A 280 -10.45 8.09 -0.94
CA THR A 280 -10.13 8.91 0.23
C THR A 280 -8.66 9.30 0.28
N GLU A 281 -7.74 8.36 0.04
CA GLU A 281 -6.30 8.65 0.08
C GLU A 281 -5.88 9.67 -1.00
N VAL A 282 -6.41 9.54 -2.22
CA VAL A 282 -6.06 10.43 -3.33
C VAL A 282 -6.73 11.79 -3.16
N GLN A 283 -7.97 11.85 -2.66
CA GLN A 283 -8.64 13.11 -2.33
C GLN A 283 -7.86 13.87 -1.25
N GLU A 284 -7.53 13.21 -0.14
CA GLU A 284 -6.77 13.84 0.95
C GLU A 284 -5.38 14.29 0.47
N TRP A 285 -4.70 13.51 -0.38
CA TRP A 285 -3.42 13.90 -0.98
C TRP A 285 -3.55 15.15 -1.87
N ILE A 286 -4.54 15.21 -2.76
CA ILE A 286 -4.78 16.37 -3.63
C ILE A 286 -5.10 17.62 -2.80
N ASP A 287 -5.91 17.47 -1.76
CA ASP A 287 -6.28 18.56 -0.86
C ASP A 287 -5.05 19.09 -0.10
N ALA A 288 -4.16 18.20 0.37
CA ALA A 288 -2.91 18.58 1.01
C ALA A 288 -1.97 19.29 0.02
N VAL A 289 -1.81 18.78 -1.20
CA VAL A 289 -1.03 19.42 -2.26
C VAL A 289 -1.53 20.83 -2.56
N ALA A 290 -2.85 21.01 -2.66
CA ALA A 290 -3.46 22.31 -2.92
C ALA A 290 -3.19 23.34 -1.79
N ARG A 291 -2.92 22.88 -0.56
CA ARG A 291 -2.54 23.71 0.59
C ARG A 291 -1.02 23.83 0.80
N GLY A 292 -0.21 23.10 0.04
CA GLY A 292 1.23 23.02 0.25
C GLY A 292 1.62 22.22 1.49
N GLU A 293 0.77 21.27 1.90
CA GLU A 293 0.93 20.38 3.04
C GLU A 293 1.26 18.95 2.61
N HIS A 294 1.61 18.11 3.58
CA HIS A 294 1.76 16.66 3.41
C HIS A 294 0.67 15.92 4.19
N THR A 295 0.22 14.78 3.68
CA THR A 295 -0.67 13.85 4.39
C THR A 295 -0.36 12.40 4.01
N GLY A 296 -0.92 11.48 4.78
CA GLY A 296 -0.81 10.04 4.55
C GLY A 296 0.52 9.45 5.01
N SER A 297 0.84 8.28 4.47
CA SER A 297 2.09 7.59 4.79
C SER A 297 3.29 8.30 4.17
N THR A 298 4.41 8.32 4.88
CA THR A 298 5.63 9.05 4.51
C THR A 298 6.68 8.14 3.88
N SER A 299 7.81 8.71 3.40
CA SER A 299 8.97 7.90 3.02
C SER A 299 9.49 7.02 4.16
N TRP A 300 9.37 7.45 5.42
CA TRP A 300 9.69 6.61 6.58
C TRP A 300 8.83 5.35 6.62
N ASP A 301 7.53 5.48 6.35
CA ASP A 301 6.62 4.33 6.34
C ASP A 301 6.97 3.35 5.22
N GLY A 302 7.33 3.87 4.03
CA GLY A 302 7.85 3.06 2.93
C GLY A 302 9.15 2.33 3.28
N TYR A 303 10.10 3.02 3.91
CA TYR A 303 11.37 2.44 4.38
C TYR A 303 11.16 1.35 5.43
N ALA A 304 10.38 1.64 6.47
CA ALA A 304 10.13 0.70 7.55
C ALA A 304 9.37 -0.54 7.04
N ALA A 305 8.40 -0.37 6.15
CA ALA A 305 7.75 -1.50 5.47
C ALA A 305 8.76 -2.33 4.66
N ALA A 306 9.65 -1.68 3.89
CA ALA A 306 10.69 -2.37 3.14
C ALA A 306 11.67 -3.14 4.04
N CYS A 307 12.04 -2.61 5.21
CA CYS A 307 12.88 -3.33 6.18
C CYS A 307 12.21 -4.61 6.70
N VAL A 308 10.92 -4.56 7.00
CA VAL A 308 10.15 -5.72 7.44
C VAL A 308 10.00 -6.72 6.30
N CYS A 309 9.73 -6.26 5.08
CA CYS A 309 9.65 -7.10 3.89
C CYS A 309 10.97 -7.78 3.55
N ASP A 310 12.11 -7.07 3.61
CA ASP A 310 13.45 -7.64 3.42
C ASP A 310 13.70 -8.79 4.41
N ALA A 311 13.34 -8.58 5.69
CA ALA A 311 13.44 -9.61 6.72
C ALA A 311 12.46 -10.77 6.47
N GLY A 312 11.25 -10.49 6.01
CA GLY A 312 10.23 -11.48 5.68
C GLY A 312 10.65 -12.37 4.50
N VAL A 313 11.20 -11.78 3.43
CA VAL A 313 11.76 -12.51 2.29
C VAL A 313 12.92 -13.38 2.73
N LYS A 314 13.79 -12.87 3.60
CA LYS A 314 14.88 -13.67 4.19
C LYS A 314 14.33 -14.86 5.00
N ALA A 315 13.30 -14.63 5.81
CA ALA A 315 12.59 -15.65 6.59
C ALA A 315 11.85 -16.69 5.73
N LEU A 316 11.65 -16.46 4.42
CA LEU A 316 11.17 -17.50 3.52
C LEU A 316 12.21 -18.61 3.29
N THR A 317 13.49 -18.38 3.57
CA THR A 317 14.56 -19.37 3.36
C THR A 317 15.29 -19.77 4.63
N GLU A 318 15.32 -18.90 5.63
CA GLU A 318 15.95 -19.17 6.92
C GLU A 318 14.97 -19.80 7.90
N ASP A 319 15.47 -20.66 8.78
CA ASP A 319 14.68 -21.23 9.87
C ASP A 319 14.64 -20.28 11.06
N GLY A 320 13.46 -20.16 11.69
CA GLY A 320 13.28 -19.40 12.92
C GLY A 320 12.99 -17.91 12.71
N VAL A 321 13.33 -17.11 13.72
CA VAL A 321 13.00 -15.68 13.78
C VAL A 321 14.14 -14.85 13.16
N VAL A 322 13.80 -13.99 12.21
CA VAL A 322 14.70 -13.03 11.56
C VAL A 322 14.46 -11.64 12.17
N PRO A 323 15.49 -10.99 12.73
CA PRO A 323 15.35 -9.64 13.27
C PRO A 323 15.18 -8.61 12.15
N VAL A 324 14.28 -7.66 12.35
CA VAL A 324 14.11 -6.47 11.52
C VAL A 324 15.06 -5.40 12.04
N ARG A 325 15.88 -4.82 11.14
CA ARG A 325 16.84 -3.78 11.48
C ARG A 325 16.48 -2.50 10.76
N MET A 326 16.21 -1.46 11.52
CA MET A 326 15.93 -0.11 11.03
C MET A 326 16.93 0.88 11.64
N ILE A 327 17.16 2.00 10.96
CA ILE A 327 17.75 3.18 11.60
C ILE A 327 16.76 3.80 12.60
N ASP A 328 17.21 4.72 13.45
CA ASP A 328 16.29 5.51 14.27
C ASP A 328 15.43 6.41 13.38
N LYS A 329 14.14 6.54 13.73
CA LYS A 329 13.20 7.40 13.00
C LYS A 329 13.71 8.85 13.02
N PRO A 330 14.04 9.46 11.87
CA PRO A 330 14.51 10.83 11.85
C PRO A 330 13.44 11.78 12.37
N GLN A 331 13.84 12.81 13.14
CA GLN A 331 12.93 13.87 13.63
C GLN A 331 12.16 14.55 12.49
N PHE A 332 12.73 14.54 11.28
CA PHE A 332 12.06 15.00 10.08
C PHE A 332 10.73 14.28 9.83
N TYR A 333 10.61 12.98 10.15
CA TYR A 333 9.41 12.16 9.97
C TYR A 333 8.61 11.93 11.27
N ALA A 334 9.10 12.43 12.41
CA ALA A 334 8.35 12.43 13.66
C ALA A 334 7.09 13.32 13.55
#